data_AF-A0A933G5A6-F1
#
_entry.id   AF-A0A933G5A6-F1
#
_cell.length_a   1.000
_cell.length_b   1.000
_cell.length_c   1.000
_cell.angle_alpha   90.00
_cell.angle_beta   90.00
_cell.angle_gamma   90.00
#
_symmetry.space_group_name_H-M   'P 1'
#
loop_
_entity.id
_entity.type
_entity.pdbx_description
1 polymer ?
#
loop_
_entity_poly.entity_id
_entity_poly.type
_entity_poly.pdbx_seq_one_letter_code
_entity_poly.pdbx_strand_id
1 'polypeptide(L)'
;MKRLILTVVFLPVVMIPGEVLAADTWCWANHPGAIFCDDFDRYCVSPPADPTQACAPVGDERDHGAMGQVWRGMHQCGYVASVNDQAYESYPYAARNGGDLNYANAGMPGIKRVFGEAFSAVRGTDLTPLVLEFGLNGSFKLPHGNTYLEMGYGRAGTLLPTDGPAPYEGSLTNWVSSEDCTPCGLCSDAVCRTNYPIICRQTPTPAGCPTLAGAKVIPAIAAGAVAFLDPNPCHCNEGNIHWSTNYRLNFFDGLQWWILRRGMFPDPGGPEPAPGDFLLSTSQYNYIRLTVKSTTVIVELRAAGTLSRCEVPLAYIGPFSSLSMGYQIPCKLKVGSWECCTSKTGDCLGDRPGADCLRLAPGGGVNTLDNIVVYGGQGEAAQGACCYPNTSCDVRLQGDCTTLGGVPGEPGSTCANTACCPPLLIDHDMDQDIDVEDFGWFQTCLSGAYVAPPTVPCYCADLDHDGDVDTPDVEIFVECMLGPEVPANPNCLN
;
A
#
# COMPACT_ATOMS: atom_id res chain seq x y z
N MET A 1 -25.24 -61.70 -31.75
CA MET A 1 -26.00 -60.51 -31.29
C MET A 1 -26.19 -60.59 -29.79
N LYS A 2 -25.44 -59.83 -29.00
CA LYS A 2 -25.78 -59.45 -27.62
C LYS A 2 -24.95 -58.23 -27.22
N ARG A 3 -25.65 -57.26 -26.65
CA ARG A 3 -25.33 -55.85 -26.43
C ARG A 3 -24.19 -55.64 -25.41
N LEU A 4 -23.31 -54.69 -25.69
CA LEU A 4 -22.40 -54.09 -24.71
C LEU A 4 -23.13 -52.91 -24.03
N ILE A 5 -23.17 -52.92 -22.70
CA ILE A 5 -23.82 -51.91 -21.86
C ILE A 5 -22.79 -50.79 -21.63
N LEU A 6 -23.12 -49.57 -22.03
CA LEU A 6 -22.34 -48.36 -21.77
C LEU A 6 -22.81 -47.78 -20.42
N THR A 7 -21.96 -47.86 -19.40
CA THR A 7 -22.20 -47.24 -18.09
C THR A 7 -21.76 -45.78 -18.18
N VAL A 8 -22.72 -44.86 -18.11
CA VAL A 8 -22.48 -43.42 -17.99
C VAL A 8 -22.18 -43.11 -16.53
N VAL A 9 -20.95 -42.69 -16.24
CA VAL A 9 -20.56 -42.17 -14.92
C VAL A 9 -21.02 -40.71 -14.85
N PHE A 10 -21.97 -40.43 -13.95
CA PHE A 10 -22.35 -39.06 -13.58
C PHE A 10 -21.27 -38.49 -12.63
N LEU A 11 -20.58 -37.45 -13.07
CA LEU A 11 -19.83 -36.55 -12.19
C LEU A 11 -20.82 -35.59 -11.51
N PRO A 12 -20.74 -35.37 -10.18
CA PRO A 12 -21.52 -34.34 -9.53
C PRO A 12 -20.99 -32.97 -9.96
N VAL A 13 -21.84 -32.19 -10.65
CA VAL A 13 -21.67 -30.76 -10.82
C VAL A 13 -21.73 -30.14 -9.42
N VAL A 14 -20.59 -29.67 -8.92
CA VAL A 14 -20.54 -28.79 -7.76
C VAL A 14 -21.19 -27.48 -8.17
N MET A 15 -22.46 -27.31 -7.80
CA MET A 15 -23.12 -26.02 -7.84
C MET A 15 -22.51 -25.13 -6.75
N ILE A 16 -21.63 -24.24 -7.16
CA ILE A 16 -21.27 -23.08 -6.33
C ILE A 16 -22.54 -22.20 -6.28
N PRO A 17 -23.06 -21.84 -5.10
CA PRO A 17 -24.24 -20.99 -5.00
C PRO A 17 -23.92 -19.62 -5.63
N GLY A 18 -24.62 -19.32 -6.72
CA GLY A 18 -24.51 -18.07 -7.46
C GLY A 18 -25.32 -16.97 -6.80
N GLU A 19 -24.75 -16.31 -5.80
CA GLU A 19 -25.19 -15.00 -5.30
C GLU A 19 -24.00 -14.16 -4.82
N VAL A 20 -23.04 -13.83 -5.70
CA VAL A 20 -22.10 -12.67 -5.53
C VAL A 20 -21.66 -12.04 -6.88
N LEU A 21 -21.92 -12.63 -8.06
CA LEU A 21 -21.18 -12.28 -9.29
C LEU A 21 -21.64 -11.05 -10.10
N ALA A 22 -22.43 -10.12 -9.57
CA ALA A 22 -22.95 -8.98 -10.35
C ALA A 22 -22.23 -7.64 -10.13
N ALA A 23 -21.46 -7.45 -9.06
CA ALA A 23 -20.78 -6.17 -8.79
C ALA A 23 -19.38 -6.06 -9.43
N ASP A 24 -18.76 -7.18 -9.81
CA ASP A 24 -17.30 -7.30 -9.95
C ASP A 24 -16.74 -7.28 -11.39
N THR A 25 -17.57 -7.24 -12.43
CA THR A 25 -17.13 -7.64 -13.78
C THR A 25 -16.08 -6.77 -14.47
N TRP A 26 -16.02 -5.44 -14.32
CA TRP A 26 -15.06 -4.61 -15.06
C TRP A 26 -13.68 -4.70 -14.43
N CYS A 27 -13.62 -4.46 -13.13
CA CYS A 27 -12.40 -4.47 -12.34
C CYS A 27 -11.71 -5.84 -12.45
N TRP A 28 -12.47 -6.93 -12.27
CA TRP A 28 -11.95 -8.28 -12.39
C TRP A 28 -11.69 -8.74 -13.83
N ALA A 29 -12.45 -8.27 -14.83
CA ALA A 29 -12.17 -8.63 -16.22
C ALA A 29 -10.91 -7.95 -16.75
N ASN A 30 -10.66 -6.70 -16.36
CA ASN A 30 -9.49 -5.94 -16.81
C ASN A 30 -8.25 -6.21 -15.93
N HIS A 31 -8.46 -6.49 -14.64
CA HIS A 31 -7.39 -6.73 -13.66
C HIS A 31 -7.67 -8.02 -12.85
N PRO A 32 -7.60 -9.21 -13.47
CA PRO A 32 -7.85 -10.48 -12.78
C PRO A 32 -6.85 -10.77 -11.64
N GLY A 33 -5.71 -10.06 -11.60
CA GLY A 33 -4.71 -10.14 -10.52
C GLY A 33 -4.82 -9.02 -9.49
N ALA A 34 -5.98 -8.35 -9.36
CA ALA A 34 -6.14 -7.24 -8.44
C ALA A 34 -6.04 -7.67 -6.97
N ILE A 35 -5.18 -6.96 -6.24
CA ILE A 35 -5.03 -7.02 -4.78
C ILE A 35 -6.15 -6.21 -4.11
N PHE A 36 -6.48 -5.07 -4.69
CA PHE A 36 -7.59 -4.21 -4.28
C PHE A 36 -8.31 -3.75 -5.54
N CYS A 37 -9.64 -3.78 -5.54
CA CYS A 37 -10.45 -3.26 -6.65
C CYS A 37 -11.72 -2.67 -6.07
N ASP A 38 -12.00 -1.42 -6.43
CA ASP A 38 -13.25 -0.75 -6.10
C ASP A 38 -13.67 0.17 -7.26
N ASP A 39 -14.95 0.15 -7.59
CA ASP A 39 -15.56 0.87 -8.71
C ASP A 39 -16.83 1.54 -8.20
N PHE A 40 -16.77 2.86 -7.97
CA PHE A 40 -17.87 3.60 -7.35
C PHE A 40 -19.00 3.92 -8.35
N ASP A 41 -18.69 3.96 -9.65
CA ASP A 41 -19.67 4.28 -10.69
C ASP A 41 -20.73 3.17 -10.85
N ARG A 42 -20.51 1.97 -10.29
CA ARG A 42 -21.43 0.84 -10.40
C ARG A 42 -22.60 0.80 -9.44
N TYR A 43 -22.68 1.74 -8.50
CA TYR A 43 -23.85 1.83 -7.61
C TYR A 43 -25.12 2.36 -8.32
N CYS A 44 -25.10 2.53 -9.64
CA CYS A 44 -26.31 2.67 -10.44
C CYS A 44 -27.13 1.37 -10.40
N VAL A 45 -28.25 1.40 -9.67
CA VAL A 45 -29.26 0.32 -9.55
C VAL A 45 -29.87 -0.17 -10.88
N SER A 46 -29.45 0.36 -12.03
CA SER A 46 -29.81 -0.13 -13.36
C SER A 46 -28.68 0.18 -14.36
N PRO A 47 -27.76 -0.75 -14.63
CA PRO A 47 -26.70 -0.53 -15.61
C PRO A 47 -27.28 -0.42 -17.03
N PRO A 48 -26.74 0.45 -17.91
CA PRO A 48 -27.14 0.51 -19.31
C PRO A 48 -26.78 -0.78 -20.05
N ALA A 49 -27.52 -1.09 -21.11
CA ALA A 49 -27.36 -2.33 -21.88
C ALA A 49 -26.03 -2.43 -22.65
N ASP A 50 -25.25 -1.35 -22.71
CA ASP A 50 -23.97 -1.26 -23.40
C ASP A 50 -22.84 -0.98 -22.39
N PRO A 51 -21.90 -1.92 -22.17
CA PRO A 51 -20.81 -1.77 -21.22
C PRO A 51 -19.77 -0.71 -21.61
N THR A 52 -19.82 -0.18 -22.84
CA THR A 52 -19.00 0.99 -23.24
C THR A 52 -19.66 2.32 -22.89
N GLN A 53 -20.90 2.30 -22.39
CA GLN A 53 -21.69 3.45 -21.93
C GLN A 53 -21.69 3.57 -20.40
N ALA A 54 -20.63 3.12 -19.72
CA ALA A 54 -20.42 3.47 -18.32
C ALA A 54 -20.37 5.02 -18.23
N CYS A 55 -21.48 5.58 -17.76
CA CYS A 55 -21.71 7.00 -17.46
C CYS A 55 -21.11 8.03 -18.43
N ALA A 56 -21.73 8.24 -19.62
CA ALA A 56 -21.83 9.59 -20.21
C ALA A 56 -22.90 9.65 -21.32
N PRO A 57 -23.65 10.78 -21.47
CA PRO A 57 -23.06 12.11 -21.50
C PRO A 57 -23.57 13.07 -20.42
N VAL A 58 -22.65 13.91 -19.97
CA VAL A 58 -22.81 15.30 -19.50
C VAL A 58 -24.24 15.84 -19.71
N GLY A 59 -25.03 15.98 -18.63
CA GLY A 59 -26.28 16.73 -18.69
C GLY A 59 -27.39 16.49 -17.66
N ASP A 60 -27.39 15.42 -16.85
CA ASP A 60 -28.45 15.24 -15.82
C ASP A 60 -27.90 15.49 -14.41
N GLU A 61 -28.33 16.60 -13.81
CA GLU A 61 -27.95 17.05 -12.46
C GLU A 61 -28.44 16.12 -11.32
N ARG A 62 -29.17 15.05 -11.64
CA ARG A 62 -29.78 14.15 -10.64
C ARG A 62 -28.93 12.96 -10.20
N ASP A 63 -27.79 12.68 -10.83
CA ASP A 63 -26.90 11.60 -10.38
C ASP A 63 -25.87 12.01 -9.31
N HIS A 64 -25.85 13.28 -8.89
CA HIS A 64 -24.99 13.71 -7.79
C HIS A 64 -25.58 13.35 -6.40
N GLY A 65 -26.76 12.73 -6.31
CA GLY A 65 -27.58 12.73 -5.09
C GLY A 65 -27.82 11.41 -4.36
N ALA A 66 -27.56 10.24 -4.97
CA ALA A 66 -28.05 8.97 -4.42
C ALA A 66 -27.40 8.54 -3.08
N MET A 67 -26.18 9.00 -2.77
CA MET A 67 -25.55 8.75 -1.46
C MET A 67 -26.00 9.71 -0.34
N GLY A 68 -26.72 10.80 -0.67
CA GLY A 68 -27.04 11.85 0.31
C GLY A 68 -28.13 11.53 1.32
N GLN A 69 -28.87 10.42 1.16
CA GLN A 69 -29.98 10.06 2.07
C GLN A 69 -29.66 8.95 3.07
N VAL A 70 -28.62 8.15 2.85
CA VAL A 70 -28.23 7.06 3.77
C VAL A 70 -27.45 7.59 5.00
N TRP A 71 -26.88 8.81 4.93
CA TRP A 71 -25.88 9.29 5.90
C TRP A 71 -26.32 10.48 6.78
N ARG A 72 -27.62 10.81 6.87
CA ARG A 72 -28.14 11.94 7.68
C ARG A 72 -28.16 11.70 9.20
N GLY A 73 -27.14 11.05 9.76
CA GLY A 73 -27.15 10.59 11.16
C GLY A 73 -26.03 11.04 12.08
N MET A 74 -24.97 11.72 11.63
CA MET A 74 -23.80 11.95 12.50
C MET A 74 -23.17 13.34 12.30
N HIS A 75 -23.43 14.23 13.25
CA HIS A 75 -22.74 15.51 13.39
C HIS A 75 -22.43 15.75 14.87
N GLN A 76 -21.15 15.81 15.21
CA GLN A 76 -20.50 16.71 16.18
C GLN A 76 -19.13 16.13 16.56
N CYS A 77 -18.08 16.94 16.41
CA CYS A 77 -16.72 16.60 16.83
C CYS A 77 -16.70 16.19 18.30
N GLY A 78 -16.29 14.95 18.57
CA GLY A 78 -16.02 14.43 19.92
C GLY A 78 -17.00 13.37 20.41
N TYR A 79 -16.92 12.15 19.88
CA TYR A 79 -16.89 10.94 20.71
C TYR A 79 -16.42 9.71 19.92
N VAL A 80 -15.41 9.01 20.45
CA VAL A 80 -15.11 7.63 20.11
C VAL A 80 -16.10 6.75 20.87
N ALA A 81 -17.05 6.12 20.18
CA ALA A 81 -17.68 4.92 20.68
C ALA A 81 -17.13 3.77 19.85
N SER A 82 -16.44 2.85 20.54
CA SER A 82 -15.97 1.56 20.05
C SER A 82 -16.89 0.99 18.98
N VAL A 83 -16.39 0.85 17.75
CA VAL A 83 -17.06 0.02 16.76
C VAL A 83 -16.97 -1.40 17.28
N ASN A 84 -18.13 -1.96 17.59
CA ASN A 84 -18.31 -3.36 17.91
C ASN A 84 -17.89 -4.17 16.67
N ASP A 85 -16.84 -4.96 16.79
CA ASP A 85 -16.20 -5.79 15.76
C ASP A 85 -17.07 -6.99 15.31
N GLN A 86 -18.40 -6.85 15.28
CA GLN A 86 -19.31 -7.93 14.90
C GLN A 86 -20.38 -7.46 13.92
N ALA A 87 -20.20 -7.91 12.67
CA ALA A 87 -21.25 -8.31 11.73
C ALA A 87 -21.94 -7.24 10.85
N TYR A 88 -21.20 -6.29 10.28
CA TYR A 88 -21.64 -5.66 9.02
C TYR A 88 -20.48 -5.53 8.01
N GLU A 89 -20.45 -6.46 7.05
CA GLU A 89 -19.71 -6.36 5.80
C GLU A 89 -20.36 -5.29 4.90
N SER A 90 -20.09 -4.00 5.14
CA SER A 90 -20.26 -2.97 4.11
C SER A 90 -19.35 -1.76 4.39
N TYR A 91 -18.69 -1.33 3.32
CA TYR A 91 -17.41 -0.63 3.25
C TYR A 91 -17.48 0.87 3.59
N PRO A 92 -16.38 1.52 4.05
CA PRO A 92 -16.33 2.95 4.26
C PRO A 92 -15.55 3.64 3.14
N TYR A 93 -16.20 4.42 2.26
CA TYR A 93 -15.46 5.31 1.34
C TYR A 93 -16.14 6.67 1.16
N ALA A 94 -15.27 7.68 0.99
CA ALA A 94 -15.48 9.13 0.95
C ALA A 94 -16.96 9.60 0.90
N ALA A 95 -17.53 9.90 2.08
CA ALA A 95 -18.85 10.51 2.12
C ALA A 95 -18.80 11.98 1.66
N ARG A 96 -19.54 12.29 0.60
CA ARG A 96 -20.10 13.62 0.37
C ARG A 96 -21.06 13.93 1.52
N ASN A 97 -20.58 14.60 2.57
CA ASN A 97 -21.46 15.21 3.55
C ASN A 97 -21.16 16.71 3.61
N GLY A 98 -22.20 17.54 3.69
CA GLY A 98 -22.09 18.99 3.64
C GLY A 98 -21.43 19.60 4.88
N GLY A 99 -20.15 19.29 5.12
CA GLY A 99 -19.40 19.88 6.22
C GLY A 99 -17.96 19.43 6.38
N ASP A 100 -17.62 18.14 6.24
CA ASP A 100 -16.33 17.63 6.73
C ASP A 100 -15.64 16.66 5.76
N LEU A 101 -14.31 16.82 5.59
CA LEU A 101 -13.42 15.90 4.89
C LEU A 101 -13.28 14.63 5.74
N ASN A 102 -13.73 13.48 5.22
CA ASN A 102 -13.51 12.19 5.88
C ASN A 102 -12.29 11.50 5.30
N TYR A 103 -11.43 11.00 6.19
CA TYR A 103 -10.33 10.10 5.86
C TYR A 103 -10.81 8.66 6.07
N ALA A 104 -10.78 7.85 5.02
CA ALA A 104 -11.13 6.44 5.08
C ALA A 104 -9.86 5.60 4.92
N ASN A 105 -9.72 4.55 5.73
CA ASN A 105 -8.63 3.60 5.64
C ASN A 105 -9.21 2.20 5.51
N ALA A 106 -8.69 1.44 4.56
CA ALA A 106 -9.01 0.04 4.36
C ALA A 106 -7.72 -0.79 4.33
N GLY A 107 -7.75 -1.97 4.95
CA GLY A 107 -6.75 -2.99 4.64
C GLY A 107 -6.84 -3.40 3.16
N MET A 108 -5.80 -4.03 2.63
CA MET A 108 -5.83 -4.62 1.29
C MET A 108 -6.19 -6.13 1.38
N PRO A 109 -7.48 -6.52 1.46
CA PRO A 109 -7.87 -7.91 1.74
C PRO A 109 -7.42 -8.90 0.66
N GLY A 110 -7.25 -8.45 -0.59
CA GLY A 110 -6.86 -9.33 -1.69
C GLY A 110 -5.40 -9.74 -1.69
N ILE A 111 -4.54 -9.22 -0.79
CA ILE A 111 -3.13 -9.65 -0.68
C ILE A 111 -3.06 -11.16 -0.46
N LYS A 112 -3.80 -11.66 0.54
CA LYS A 112 -3.84 -13.08 0.87
C LYS A 112 -4.41 -13.94 -0.25
N ARG A 113 -5.43 -13.44 -0.94
CA ARG A 113 -6.03 -14.13 -2.09
C ARG A 113 -5.04 -14.28 -3.25
N VAL A 114 -4.23 -13.25 -3.52
CA VAL A 114 -3.32 -13.21 -4.68
C VAL A 114 -2.00 -13.95 -4.39
N PHE A 115 -1.43 -13.77 -3.20
CA PHE A 115 -0.09 -14.30 -2.89
C PHE A 115 -0.10 -15.49 -1.92
N GLY A 116 -1.18 -15.69 -1.16
CA GLY A 116 -1.32 -16.75 -0.15
C GLY A 116 -1.43 -16.20 1.29
N GLU A 117 -1.90 -17.04 2.22
CA GLU A 117 -2.16 -16.66 3.62
C GLU A 117 -0.93 -16.17 4.39
N ALA A 118 0.26 -16.59 3.95
CA ALA A 118 1.57 -16.18 4.45
C ALA A 118 1.85 -14.67 4.30
N PHE A 119 1.19 -14.01 3.35
CA PHE A 119 1.50 -12.64 2.96
C PHE A 119 0.50 -11.65 3.56
N SER A 120 1.03 -10.56 4.12
CA SER A 120 0.23 -9.52 4.78
C SER A 120 0.44 -8.13 4.19
N ALA A 121 1.44 -8.01 3.32
CA ALA A 121 1.77 -6.79 2.61
C ALA A 121 2.21 -7.11 1.17
N VAL A 122 2.35 -6.09 0.35
CA VAL A 122 2.85 -6.17 -1.02
C VAL A 122 3.85 -5.05 -1.25
N ARG A 123 4.92 -5.30 -2.01
CA ARG A 123 5.83 -4.22 -2.46
C ARG A 123 5.96 -4.20 -3.97
N GLY A 124 6.37 -3.05 -4.50
CA GLY A 124 6.84 -2.95 -5.87
C GLY A 124 8.31 -3.34 -5.99
N THR A 125 8.66 -4.08 -7.04
CA THR A 125 10.06 -4.32 -7.44
C THR A 125 10.28 -3.91 -8.89
N ASP A 126 11.53 -3.88 -9.35
CA ASP A 126 11.82 -3.59 -10.76
C ASP A 126 11.33 -4.69 -11.72
N LEU A 127 11.26 -5.94 -11.24
CA LEU A 127 10.80 -7.10 -12.01
C LEU A 127 9.27 -7.27 -11.92
N THR A 128 8.70 -6.97 -10.76
CA THR A 128 7.27 -7.07 -10.45
C THR A 128 6.80 -5.76 -9.81
N PRO A 129 6.61 -4.70 -10.62
CA PRO A 129 6.17 -3.43 -10.08
C PRO A 129 4.75 -3.54 -9.52
N LEU A 130 4.49 -2.81 -8.44
CA LEU A 130 3.16 -2.66 -7.87
C LEU A 130 2.47 -1.48 -8.56
N VAL A 131 1.30 -1.70 -9.12
CA VAL A 131 0.57 -0.68 -9.85
C VAL A 131 -0.67 -0.26 -9.06
N LEU A 132 -0.84 1.04 -8.88
CA LEU A 132 -2.07 1.66 -8.38
C LEU A 132 -2.63 2.58 -9.47
N GLU A 133 -3.90 2.38 -9.82
CA GLU A 133 -4.64 3.23 -10.75
C GLU A 133 -5.89 3.77 -10.06
N PHE A 134 -6.19 5.04 -10.33
CA PHE A 134 -7.42 5.67 -9.86
C PHE A 134 -7.77 6.90 -10.71
N GLY A 135 -9.07 7.18 -10.80
CA GLY A 135 -9.63 8.41 -11.32
C GLY A 135 -9.80 9.45 -10.22
N LEU A 136 -9.51 10.70 -10.54
CA LEU A 136 -9.80 11.87 -9.71
C LEU A 136 -10.75 12.79 -10.48
N ASN A 137 -11.95 13.00 -9.96
CA ASN A 137 -12.97 13.76 -10.66
C ASN A 137 -12.57 15.23 -10.80
N GLY A 138 -12.56 15.66 -12.07
CA GLY A 138 -12.23 16.97 -12.57
C GLY A 138 -12.97 18.18 -12.01
N SER A 139 -13.94 18.09 -11.11
CA SER A 139 -14.83 19.24 -10.84
C SER A 139 -14.06 20.55 -10.55
N PHE A 140 -14.66 21.71 -10.85
CA PHE A 140 -14.07 23.06 -10.68
C PHE A 140 -13.42 23.35 -9.31
N LYS A 141 -13.65 22.50 -8.32
CA LYS A 141 -13.10 22.62 -6.96
C LYS A 141 -11.74 21.94 -6.78
N LEU A 142 -11.25 21.16 -7.74
CA LEU A 142 -9.97 20.45 -7.63
C LEU A 142 -8.79 21.32 -7.21
N PRO A 143 -8.57 22.52 -7.80
CA PRO A 143 -7.42 23.35 -7.46
C PRO A 143 -7.43 23.85 -6.01
N HIS A 144 -8.60 23.81 -5.38
CA HIS A 144 -8.83 24.23 -4.00
C HIS A 144 -8.98 23.04 -3.06
N GLY A 145 -9.13 21.82 -3.58
CA GLY A 145 -9.39 20.64 -2.77
C GLY A 145 -8.11 20.06 -2.18
N ASN A 146 -8.26 19.41 -1.04
CA ASN A 146 -7.25 18.50 -0.52
C ASN A 146 -7.83 17.09 -0.54
N THR A 147 -7.39 16.30 -1.53
CA THR A 147 -7.71 14.87 -1.63
C THR A 147 -6.50 14.13 -2.17
N TYR A 148 -6.26 12.95 -1.65
CA TYR A 148 -5.26 12.05 -2.19
C TYR A 148 -5.65 10.60 -1.93
N LEU A 149 -5.06 9.71 -2.71
CA LEU A 149 -5.02 8.30 -2.44
C LEU A 149 -3.64 7.96 -1.86
N GLU A 150 -3.63 7.20 -0.77
CA GLU A 150 -2.44 6.83 -0.01
C GLU A 150 -2.31 5.30 0.02
N MET A 151 -1.13 4.79 -0.33
CA MET A 151 -0.74 3.42 -0.01
C MET A 151 0.23 3.46 1.17
N GLY A 152 -0.08 2.70 2.22
CA GLY A 152 0.70 2.68 3.45
C GLY A 152 0.96 1.28 3.98
N TYR A 153 1.86 1.17 4.96
CA TYR A 153 2.15 -0.08 5.68
C TYR A 153 1.58 -0.08 7.10
N GLY A 154 1.03 -1.22 7.48
CA GLY A 154 0.31 -1.39 8.73
C GLY A 154 -0.92 -0.50 8.76
N ARG A 155 -1.12 0.16 9.91
CA ARG A 155 -2.12 1.21 10.06
C ARG A 155 -1.48 2.58 9.83
N ALA A 156 -0.88 2.78 8.65
CA ALA A 156 -0.46 4.12 8.25
C ALA A 156 -1.67 5.06 8.41
N GLY A 157 -1.54 6.02 9.32
CA GLY A 157 -2.57 6.98 9.64
C GLY A 157 -3.74 6.53 10.53
N THR A 158 -3.72 5.38 11.24
CA THR A 158 -4.68 5.27 12.35
C THR A 158 -4.34 6.28 13.43
N LEU A 159 -5.37 7.02 13.83
CA LEU A 159 -5.50 7.63 15.14
C LEU A 159 -5.00 6.60 16.17
N LEU A 160 -3.74 6.71 16.58
CA LEU A 160 -3.21 5.92 17.68
C LEU A 160 -4.09 6.20 18.92
N PRO A 161 -4.21 5.23 19.84
CA PRO A 161 -5.19 5.26 20.93
C PRO A 161 -5.27 6.65 21.55
N THR A 162 -6.50 7.14 21.78
CA THR A 162 -6.83 8.45 22.35
C THR A 162 -6.15 8.74 23.70
N ASP A 163 -5.44 7.76 24.24
CA ASP A 163 -5.00 7.69 25.62
C ASP A 163 -3.45 7.79 25.74
N GLY A 164 -2.72 7.89 24.61
CA GLY A 164 -1.26 8.07 24.57
C GLY A 164 -0.80 9.49 24.19
N PRO A 165 0.40 9.95 24.61
CA PRO A 165 0.93 11.26 24.25
C PRO A 165 1.14 11.39 22.72
N ALA A 166 0.32 12.26 22.12
CA ALA A 166 0.36 12.82 20.77
C ALA A 166 0.31 11.83 19.58
N PRO A 167 -0.87 11.30 19.22
CA PRO A 167 -1.08 10.38 18.09
C PRO A 167 -0.90 10.97 16.67
N TYR A 168 -0.27 12.15 16.53
CA TYR A 168 -0.30 12.94 15.28
C TYR A 168 1.08 13.30 14.67
N GLU A 169 2.20 12.92 15.31
CA GLU A 169 3.55 13.27 14.80
C GLU A 169 3.87 12.64 13.43
N GLY A 170 3.09 11.66 12.98
CA GLY A 170 3.29 10.92 11.73
C GLY A 170 2.39 11.32 10.57
N SER A 171 1.56 12.36 10.68
CA SER A 171 0.70 12.77 9.56
C SER A 171 1.52 13.40 8.42
N LEU A 172 1.22 12.97 7.20
CA LEU A 172 1.85 13.48 5.98
C LEU A 172 1.37 14.90 5.62
N THR A 173 0.33 15.40 6.30
CA THR A 173 -0.27 16.73 6.09
C THR A 173 -0.04 17.69 7.27
N ASN A 174 0.93 17.40 8.14
CA ASN A 174 1.34 18.32 9.21
C ASN A 174 1.73 19.70 8.66
N TRP A 175 1.25 20.76 9.31
CA TRP A 175 1.23 22.11 8.75
C TRP A 175 1.64 23.19 9.74
N VAL A 176 2.00 24.36 9.21
CA VAL A 176 2.11 25.63 9.96
C VAL A 176 1.23 26.69 9.34
N SER A 177 0.84 27.68 10.13
CA SER A 177 0.12 28.84 9.63
C SER A 177 0.99 29.65 8.67
N SER A 178 0.43 30.07 7.54
CA SER A 178 1.03 31.08 6.67
C SER A 178 1.27 32.40 7.41
N GLU A 179 1.98 33.32 6.78
CA GLU A 179 1.96 34.72 7.19
C GLU A 179 0.52 35.29 7.13
N ASP A 180 0.26 36.35 7.90
CA ASP A 180 -1.01 37.06 7.91
C ASP A 180 -1.23 37.73 6.54
N CYS A 181 -2.34 37.38 5.86
CA CYS A 181 -2.69 37.94 4.56
C CYS A 181 -3.36 39.33 4.64
N THR A 182 -3.62 39.85 5.84
CA THR A 182 -4.23 41.18 6.06
C THR A 182 -3.52 42.34 5.33
N PRO A 183 -2.17 42.40 5.23
CA PRO A 183 -1.46 43.48 4.54
C PRO A 183 -1.78 43.61 3.05
N CYS A 184 -2.43 42.62 2.45
CA CYS A 184 -2.67 42.57 1.02
C CYS A 184 -3.80 43.51 0.57
N GLY A 185 -4.50 44.18 1.50
CA GLY A 185 -5.31 45.38 1.25
C GLY A 185 -6.57 45.20 0.41
N LEU A 186 -6.80 44.00 -0.14
CA LEU A 186 -7.83 43.71 -1.13
C LEU A 186 -9.07 43.00 -0.55
N CYS A 187 -9.02 42.53 0.70
CA CYS A 187 -10.16 41.87 1.32
C CYS A 187 -10.75 42.66 2.49
N SER A 188 -12.01 43.10 2.33
CA SER A 188 -12.81 43.67 3.41
C SER A 188 -13.38 42.62 4.37
N ASP A 189 -13.45 41.36 3.94
CA ASP A 189 -14.22 40.32 4.61
C ASP A 189 -13.38 39.56 5.63
N ALA A 190 -14.01 39.16 6.74
CA ALA A 190 -13.36 38.43 7.84
C ALA A 190 -12.72 37.09 7.42
N VAL A 191 -13.10 36.56 6.26
CA VAL A 191 -12.61 35.29 5.71
C VAL A 191 -11.17 35.38 5.18
N CYS A 192 -10.71 36.55 4.71
CA CYS A 192 -9.31 36.70 4.25
C CYS A 192 -8.33 37.12 5.36
N ARG A 193 -8.80 37.33 6.60
CA ARG A 193 -7.93 37.68 7.74
C ARG A 193 -7.34 36.47 8.44
N THR A 194 -7.41 35.30 7.81
CA THR A 194 -6.98 34.04 8.39
C THR A 194 -5.66 33.62 7.77
N ASN A 195 -4.76 33.11 8.62
CA ASN A 195 -3.59 32.40 8.15
C ASN A 195 -4.06 31.08 7.51
N TYR A 196 -3.48 30.73 6.37
CA TYR A 196 -3.78 29.49 5.66
C TYR A 196 -2.87 28.37 6.16
N PRO A 197 -3.33 27.12 6.20
CA PRO A 197 -2.44 26.01 6.49
C PRO A 197 -1.47 25.79 5.33
N ILE A 198 -0.19 25.67 5.65
CA ILE A 198 0.87 25.31 4.69
C ILE A 198 1.52 24.01 5.17
N ILE A 199 1.54 22.99 4.32
CA ILE A 199 2.15 21.70 4.65
C ILE A 199 3.67 21.86 4.77
N CYS A 200 4.27 21.30 5.82
CA CYS A 200 5.69 21.48 6.09
C CYS A 200 6.62 20.55 5.31
N ARG A 201 6.12 19.37 4.94
CA ARG A 201 6.89 18.37 4.20
C ARG A 201 6.95 18.72 2.71
N GLN A 202 7.56 19.83 2.35
CA GLN A 202 7.74 20.24 0.94
C GLN A 202 9.05 21.01 0.73
N THR A 203 9.47 21.11 -0.53
CA THR A 203 10.66 21.87 -0.92
C THR A 203 10.29 23.00 -1.90
N PRO A 204 10.67 24.27 -1.62
CA PRO A 204 11.39 24.72 -0.41
C PRO A 204 10.52 24.60 0.85
N THR A 205 11.17 24.36 1.99
CA THR A 205 10.48 24.27 3.28
C THR A 205 9.87 25.63 3.65
N PRO A 206 8.56 25.70 3.96
CA PRO A 206 7.90 26.96 4.31
C PRO A 206 8.48 27.59 5.58
N ALA A 207 8.35 28.91 5.69
CA ALA A 207 8.74 29.63 6.90
C ALA A 207 7.99 29.08 8.13
N GLY A 208 8.72 28.87 9.23
CA GLY A 208 8.18 28.33 10.48
C GLY A 208 8.07 26.80 10.53
N CYS A 209 8.27 26.09 9.41
CA CYS A 209 8.38 24.64 9.41
C CYS A 209 9.76 24.16 9.91
N PRO A 210 9.83 22.99 10.58
CA PRO A 210 11.11 22.31 10.81
C PRO A 210 11.78 21.89 9.48
N THR A 211 13.11 21.79 9.48
CA THR A 211 13.84 21.31 8.29
C THR A 211 13.51 19.85 7.97
N LEU A 212 13.46 19.52 6.68
CA LEU A 212 13.26 18.13 6.22
C LEU A 212 14.33 17.16 6.72
N ALA A 213 15.56 17.63 6.99
CA ALA A 213 16.65 16.79 7.50
C ALA A 213 16.34 16.14 8.85
N GLY A 214 15.45 16.73 9.65
CA GLY A 214 14.98 16.16 10.92
C GLY A 214 13.67 15.38 10.82
N ALA A 215 13.08 15.29 9.62
CA ALA A 215 11.81 14.62 9.41
C ALA A 215 11.99 13.10 9.35
N LYS A 216 11.14 12.35 10.05
CA LYS A 216 11.10 10.89 9.91
C LYS A 216 10.46 10.51 8.58
N VAL A 217 10.92 9.43 7.95
CA VAL A 217 10.22 8.79 6.83
C VAL A 217 8.89 8.22 7.36
N ILE A 218 7.81 8.53 6.66
CA ILE A 218 6.47 8.00 6.89
C ILE A 218 6.32 6.76 6.01
N PRO A 219 5.81 5.63 6.53
CA PRO A 219 5.69 4.38 5.77
C PRO A 219 4.48 4.39 4.84
N ALA A 220 4.42 5.41 3.97
CA ALA A 220 3.35 5.61 3.01
C ALA A 220 3.84 6.42 1.81
N ILE A 221 3.17 6.25 0.67
CA ILE A 221 3.22 7.15 -0.47
C ILE A 221 1.81 7.63 -0.79
N ALA A 222 1.67 8.81 -1.35
CA ALA A 222 0.36 9.35 -1.71
C ALA A 222 0.39 10.15 -3.01
N ALA A 223 -0.74 10.20 -3.71
CA ALA A 223 -0.90 11.04 -4.90
C ALA A 223 -2.28 11.70 -4.92
N GLY A 224 -2.34 12.98 -5.30
CA GLY A 224 -3.61 13.69 -5.42
C GLY A 224 -3.52 15.20 -5.58
N ALA A 225 -4.66 15.86 -5.42
CA ALA A 225 -4.78 17.32 -5.42
C ALA A 225 -4.64 17.84 -3.99
N VAL A 226 -3.61 18.64 -3.73
CA VAL A 226 -3.31 19.16 -2.39
C VAL A 226 -3.07 20.66 -2.49
N ALA A 227 -4.15 21.43 -2.30
CA ALA A 227 -4.13 22.88 -2.36
C ALA A 227 -3.17 23.51 -1.32
N PHE A 228 -3.00 22.89 -0.15
CA PHE A 228 -2.12 23.42 0.92
C PHE A 228 -0.61 23.30 0.66
N LEU A 229 -0.23 22.79 -0.51
CA LEU A 229 1.15 22.90 -1.03
C LEU A 229 1.39 24.20 -1.79
N ASP A 230 0.39 25.07 -1.92
CA ASP A 230 0.57 26.40 -2.46
C ASP A 230 1.60 27.19 -1.63
N PRO A 231 2.75 27.58 -2.23
CA PRO A 231 3.77 28.34 -1.52
C PRO A 231 3.38 29.80 -1.25
N ASN A 232 2.30 30.29 -1.87
CA ASN A 232 1.81 31.65 -1.72
C ASN A 232 0.28 31.67 -1.54
N PRO A 233 -0.25 31.09 -0.45
CA PRO A 233 -1.69 30.92 -0.28
C PRO A 233 -2.47 32.26 -0.20
N CYS A 234 -1.79 33.36 0.11
CA CYS A 234 -2.38 34.69 0.15
C CYS A 234 -2.53 35.34 -1.24
N HIS A 235 -1.68 34.96 -2.21
CA HIS A 235 -1.67 35.48 -3.58
C HIS A 235 -1.77 37.03 -3.67
N CYS A 236 -1.07 37.76 -2.80
CA CYS A 236 -1.21 39.22 -2.67
C CYS A 236 -0.86 40.04 -3.91
N ASN A 237 -0.14 39.41 -4.86
CA ASN A 237 0.23 40.00 -6.13
C ASN A 237 -0.80 39.72 -7.24
N GLU A 238 -1.84 38.93 -6.97
CA GLU A 238 -2.87 38.51 -7.91
C GLU A 238 -4.21 39.08 -7.45
N GLY A 239 -4.65 40.17 -8.07
CA GLY A 239 -5.63 41.10 -7.49
C GLY A 239 -7.01 40.57 -7.10
N ASN A 240 -7.37 39.30 -7.36
CA ASN A 240 -8.67 38.71 -7.02
C ASN A 240 -8.61 37.24 -6.55
N ILE A 241 -7.42 36.64 -6.42
CA ILE A 241 -7.26 35.24 -5.98
C ILE A 241 -6.68 35.30 -4.58
N HIS A 242 -7.42 34.84 -3.57
CA HIS A 242 -7.00 34.87 -2.16
C HIS A 242 -7.33 33.54 -1.47
N TRP A 243 -6.98 32.44 -2.11
CA TRP A 243 -7.15 31.10 -1.58
C TRP A 243 -5.99 30.22 -2.02
N SER A 244 -5.69 29.18 -1.26
CA SER A 244 -4.68 28.21 -1.66
C SER A 244 -5.08 27.58 -2.99
N THR A 245 -4.21 27.67 -4.00
CA THR A 245 -4.41 27.05 -5.31
C THR A 245 -3.25 26.19 -5.72
N ASN A 246 -3.56 24.96 -6.11
CA ASN A 246 -2.60 24.08 -6.76
C ASN A 246 -3.28 23.27 -7.85
N TYR A 247 -2.97 23.62 -9.09
CA TYR A 247 -3.55 22.99 -10.28
C TYR A 247 -2.79 21.74 -10.72
N ARG A 248 -1.80 21.28 -9.95
CA ARG A 248 -0.93 20.17 -10.33
C ARG A 248 -1.19 18.95 -9.48
N LEU A 249 -0.95 17.79 -10.07
CA LEU A 249 -0.86 16.55 -9.32
C LEU A 249 0.34 16.63 -8.36
N ASN A 250 0.11 16.21 -7.12
CA ASN A 250 1.11 16.16 -6.08
C ASN A 250 1.41 14.71 -5.75
N PHE A 251 2.67 14.46 -5.38
CA PHE A 251 3.12 13.13 -4.99
C PHE A 251 3.92 13.21 -3.69
N PHE A 252 3.58 12.36 -2.72
CA PHE A 252 4.31 12.19 -1.47
C PHE A 252 5.18 10.94 -1.56
N ASP A 253 6.50 11.10 -1.40
CA ASP A 253 7.49 10.04 -1.61
C ASP A 253 7.83 9.21 -0.36
N GLY A 254 7.15 9.48 0.76
CA GLY A 254 7.48 8.93 2.08
C GLY A 254 8.18 9.93 3.00
N LEU A 255 8.74 11.02 2.47
CA LEU A 255 9.39 12.06 3.25
C LEU A 255 8.79 13.44 2.98
N GLN A 256 8.58 13.77 1.71
CA GLN A 256 8.08 15.07 1.28
C GLN A 256 7.09 14.98 0.11
N TRP A 257 6.31 16.04 -0.01
CA TRP A 257 5.41 16.33 -1.11
C TRP A 257 6.14 17.05 -2.23
N TRP A 258 5.87 16.59 -3.44
CA TRP A 258 6.34 17.15 -4.69
C TRP A 258 5.16 17.70 -5.47
N ILE A 259 5.23 18.98 -5.83
CA ILE A 259 4.32 19.59 -6.81
C ILE A 259 4.88 19.27 -8.20
N LEU A 260 4.36 18.23 -8.86
CA LEU A 260 4.96 17.71 -10.08
C LEU A 260 4.91 18.74 -11.22
N ARG A 261 6.03 18.88 -11.94
CA ARG A 261 6.19 19.80 -13.07
C ARG A 261 7.00 19.17 -14.18
N ARG A 262 6.84 19.68 -15.40
CA ARG A 262 7.65 19.29 -16.55
C ARG A 262 9.14 19.46 -16.23
N GLY A 263 9.91 18.39 -16.46
CA GLY A 263 11.37 18.39 -16.31
C GLY A 263 11.89 18.40 -14.87
N MET A 264 11.01 18.35 -13.86
CA MET A 264 11.43 18.20 -12.45
C MET A 264 12.12 16.85 -12.22
N PHE A 265 11.57 15.81 -12.83
CA PHE A 265 12.07 14.44 -12.78
C PHE A 265 12.17 13.89 -14.22
N PRO A 266 13.07 12.93 -14.48
CA PRO A 266 13.21 12.34 -15.81
C PRO A 266 11.93 11.60 -16.21
N ASP A 267 11.59 11.68 -17.50
CA ASP A 267 10.61 10.79 -18.11
C ASP A 267 11.31 9.45 -18.39
N PRO A 268 10.86 8.31 -17.82
CA PRO A 268 11.45 7.00 -18.08
C PRO A 268 11.23 6.51 -19.53
N GLY A 269 10.52 7.29 -20.35
CA GLY A 269 10.18 6.94 -21.72
C GLY A 269 8.89 6.12 -21.79
N GLY A 270 8.42 5.91 -23.02
CA GLY A 270 7.13 5.27 -23.27
C GLY A 270 6.81 5.15 -24.75
N PRO A 271 5.74 4.41 -25.08
CA PRO A 271 5.22 4.36 -26.44
C PRO A 271 4.64 5.71 -26.89
N GLU A 272 4.17 6.53 -25.95
CA GLU A 272 3.62 7.85 -26.19
C GLU A 272 4.50 8.94 -25.55
N PRO A 273 4.75 10.07 -26.24
CA PRO A 273 5.40 11.23 -25.62
C PRO A 273 4.58 11.73 -24.42
N ALA A 274 5.25 12.01 -23.31
CA ALA A 274 4.62 12.52 -22.11
C ALA A 274 5.12 13.93 -21.72
N PRO A 275 5.01 14.94 -22.62
CA PRO A 275 5.52 16.29 -22.36
C PRO A 275 4.69 17.05 -21.32
N GLY A 276 3.66 16.44 -20.72
CA GLY A 276 2.72 17.12 -19.85
C GLY A 276 3.36 17.76 -18.62
N ASP A 277 2.61 18.67 -18.00
CA ASP A 277 3.04 19.50 -16.87
C ASP A 277 2.31 19.11 -15.57
N PHE A 278 1.74 17.90 -15.55
CA PHE A 278 0.94 17.38 -14.44
C PHE A 278 -0.25 18.26 -14.04
N LEU A 279 -0.78 19.05 -14.98
CA LEU A 279 -1.96 19.89 -14.74
C LEU A 279 -3.21 19.02 -14.63
N LEU A 280 -3.93 19.19 -13.52
CA LEU A 280 -5.22 18.60 -13.29
C LEU A 280 -6.27 19.34 -14.13
N SER A 281 -7.08 18.59 -14.87
CA SER A 281 -8.23 19.11 -15.58
C SER A 281 -9.32 19.48 -14.58
N THR A 282 -9.86 20.70 -14.69
CA THR A 282 -11.01 21.18 -13.90
C THR A 282 -12.36 20.91 -14.58
N SER A 283 -12.38 20.14 -15.67
CA SER A 283 -13.59 19.82 -16.43
C SER A 283 -13.70 18.37 -16.86
N GLN A 284 -12.69 17.54 -16.58
CA GLN A 284 -12.63 16.13 -17.00
C GLN A 284 -11.98 15.26 -15.93
N TYR A 285 -12.23 13.96 -15.96
CA TYR A 285 -11.53 13.00 -15.11
C TYR A 285 -10.02 13.05 -15.34
N ASN A 286 -9.31 12.95 -14.23
CA ASN A 286 -7.86 12.87 -14.17
C ASN A 286 -7.52 11.42 -13.84
N TYR A 287 -6.94 10.70 -14.79
CA TYR A 287 -6.54 9.31 -14.57
C TYR A 287 -5.10 9.29 -14.09
N ILE A 288 -4.90 8.79 -12.87
CA ILE A 288 -3.60 8.66 -12.26
C ILE A 288 -3.20 7.19 -12.23
N ARG A 289 -1.97 6.91 -12.65
CA ARG A 289 -1.34 5.59 -12.54
C ARG A 289 0.01 5.74 -11.86
N LEU A 290 0.21 4.98 -10.79
CA LEU A 290 1.46 4.87 -10.06
C LEU A 290 2.03 3.49 -10.32
N THR A 291 3.23 3.41 -10.90
CA THR A 291 3.97 2.15 -11.06
C THR A 291 5.15 2.16 -10.11
N VAL A 292 4.96 1.56 -8.94
CA VAL A 292 5.92 1.52 -7.84
C VAL A 292 6.95 0.41 -8.10
N LYS A 293 8.22 0.78 -8.12
CA LYS A 293 9.37 -0.12 -8.25
C LYS A 293 10.12 -0.23 -6.91
N SER A 294 11.33 -0.78 -6.94
CA SER A 294 12.18 -0.98 -5.75
C SER A 294 12.57 0.34 -5.05
N THR A 295 12.91 1.36 -5.84
CA THR A 295 13.49 2.63 -5.35
C THR A 295 12.87 3.87 -5.99
N THR A 296 11.99 3.68 -6.97
CA THR A 296 11.35 4.76 -7.71
C THR A 296 9.87 4.46 -7.92
N VAL A 297 9.11 5.47 -8.33
CA VAL A 297 7.75 5.32 -8.81
C VAL A 297 7.59 6.08 -10.12
N ILE A 298 7.01 5.43 -11.12
CA ILE A 298 6.58 6.13 -12.33
C ILE A 298 5.19 6.70 -12.03
N VAL A 299 5.08 8.03 -12.08
CA VAL A 299 3.82 8.75 -11.91
C VAL A 299 3.32 9.16 -13.29
N GLU A 300 2.13 8.68 -13.64
CA GLU A 300 1.44 9.06 -14.87
C GLU A 300 0.14 9.79 -14.54
N LEU A 301 -0.10 10.89 -15.26
CA LEU A 301 -1.37 11.61 -15.25
C LEU A 301 -1.86 11.74 -16.69
N ARG A 302 -3.06 11.23 -16.97
CA ARG A 302 -3.81 11.57 -18.18
C ARG A 302 -4.97 12.50 -17.83
N ALA A 303 -4.88 13.75 -18.29
CA ALA A 303 -5.88 14.79 -18.05
C ALA A 303 -6.09 15.59 -19.34
N ALA A 304 -7.35 15.84 -19.72
CA ALA A 304 -7.68 16.58 -20.95
C ALA A 304 -6.97 16.03 -22.21
N GLY A 305 -6.85 14.69 -22.32
CA GLY A 305 -6.15 14.02 -23.41
C GLY A 305 -4.62 14.14 -23.38
N THR A 306 -4.05 14.92 -22.45
CA THR A 306 -2.61 15.11 -22.29
C THR A 306 -2.04 14.12 -21.29
N LEU A 307 -0.96 13.44 -21.67
CA LEU A 307 -0.19 12.58 -20.79
C LEU A 307 0.99 13.36 -20.17
N SER A 308 1.11 13.27 -18.85
CA SER A 308 2.31 13.67 -18.09
C SER A 308 2.91 12.43 -17.46
N ARG A 309 4.24 12.29 -17.50
CA ARG A 309 4.95 11.15 -16.93
C ARG A 309 6.29 11.58 -16.36
N CYS A 310 6.64 11.02 -15.21
CA CYS A 310 7.98 11.15 -14.65
C CYS A 310 8.27 9.98 -13.70
N GLU A 311 9.56 9.75 -13.43
CA GLU A 311 10.03 8.78 -12.45
C GLU A 311 10.58 9.50 -11.21
N VAL A 312 9.88 9.36 -10.08
CA VAL A 312 10.19 10.02 -8.82
C VAL A 312 10.96 9.04 -7.92
N PRO A 313 12.08 9.44 -7.29
CA PRO A 313 12.74 8.61 -6.29
C PRO A 313 11.88 8.48 -5.04
N LEU A 314 11.86 7.29 -4.44
CA LEU A 314 11.12 7.02 -3.21
C LEU A 314 12.00 7.20 -1.98
N ALA A 315 11.49 7.90 -0.98
CA ALA A 315 12.08 7.91 0.35
C ALA A 315 11.60 6.71 1.19
N TYR A 316 10.36 6.27 0.97
CA TYR A 316 9.83 5.03 1.54
C TYR A 316 9.88 3.88 0.53
N ILE A 317 10.71 2.88 0.82
CA ILE A 317 10.96 1.69 -0.03
C ILE A 317 10.34 0.39 0.54
N GLY A 318 9.55 0.51 1.61
CA GLY A 318 8.94 -0.61 2.29
C GLY A 318 7.66 -1.11 1.60
N PRO A 319 7.05 -2.19 2.12
CA PRO A 319 5.83 -2.75 1.57
C PRO A 319 4.59 -1.93 1.92
N PHE A 320 3.42 -2.34 1.42
CA PHE A 320 2.12 -1.72 1.62
C PHE A 320 1.10 -2.78 2.02
N SER A 321 0.27 -2.48 3.01
CA SER A 321 -0.81 -3.36 3.50
C SER A 321 -2.15 -2.65 3.65
N SER A 322 -2.17 -1.33 3.46
CA SER A 322 -3.35 -0.48 3.62
C SER A 322 -3.48 0.50 2.48
N LEU A 323 -4.72 0.77 2.09
CA LEU A 323 -5.10 1.83 1.18
C LEU A 323 -5.95 2.83 1.94
N SER A 324 -5.60 4.11 1.87
CA SER A 324 -6.38 5.18 2.48
C SER A 324 -6.73 6.24 1.47
N MET A 325 -7.86 6.90 1.67
CA MET A 325 -8.33 7.94 0.78
C MET A 325 -8.90 9.12 1.54
N GLY A 326 -8.71 10.30 0.96
CA GLY A 326 -9.16 11.58 1.51
C GLY A 326 -8.03 12.30 2.23
N TYR A 327 -8.40 13.26 3.07
CA TYR A 327 -7.45 14.15 3.74
C TYR A 327 -7.33 13.77 5.22
N GLN A 328 -6.17 13.27 5.62
CA GLN A 328 -5.91 12.88 7.02
C GLN A 328 -6.03 14.10 7.94
N ILE A 329 -6.56 13.91 9.16
CA ILE A 329 -6.61 14.94 10.20
C ILE A 329 -5.16 15.39 10.49
N PRO A 330 -4.77 16.60 10.11
CA PRO A 330 -3.41 17.05 10.32
C PRO A 330 -3.28 17.70 11.72
N CYS A 331 -2.06 17.78 12.25
CA CYS A 331 -1.80 18.65 13.39
C CYS A 331 -1.06 19.92 12.94
N LYS A 332 -1.36 21.04 13.63
CA LYS A 332 -0.53 22.24 13.56
C LYS A 332 0.78 21.97 14.29
N LEU A 333 1.90 22.21 13.64
CA LEU A 333 3.23 22.04 14.23
C LEU A 333 3.64 23.26 15.06
N LYS A 334 4.47 23.03 16.07
CA LYS A 334 5.23 24.09 16.73
C LYS A 334 6.25 24.66 15.75
N VAL A 335 6.49 25.97 15.82
CA VAL A 335 7.43 26.66 14.92
C VAL A 335 8.82 26.02 15.04
N GLY A 336 9.36 25.54 13.92
CA GLY A 336 10.68 24.91 13.83
C GLY A 336 10.78 23.50 14.42
N SER A 337 9.65 22.85 14.76
CA SER A 337 9.63 21.50 15.34
C SER A 337 8.61 20.58 14.66
N TRP A 338 8.86 19.27 14.67
CA TRP A 338 7.90 18.24 14.22
C TRP A 338 6.87 17.87 15.30
N GLU A 339 6.95 18.50 16.47
CA GLU A 339 5.96 18.32 17.55
C GLU A 339 4.66 19.04 17.22
N CYS A 340 3.54 18.36 17.43
CA CYS A 340 2.21 18.96 17.32
C CYS A 340 1.95 19.97 18.46
N CYS A 341 1.22 21.03 18.15
CA CYS A 341 0.56 21.88 19.14
C CYS A 341 -0.33 21.02 20.05
N THR A 342 -0.27 21.23 21.37
CA THR A 342 -1.23 20.64 22.31
C THR A 342 -1.91 21.75 23.11
N SER A 343 -3.18 21.55 23.43
CA SER A 343 -3.95 22.48 24.27
C SER A 343 -3.37 22.68 25.67
N LYS A 344 -2.59 21.72 26.16
CA LYS A 344 -2.09 21.69 27.55
C LYS A 344 -0.88 22.59 27.76
N THR A 345 -0.07 22.86 26.73
CA THR A 345 1.20 23.57 26.89
C THR A 345 1.10 25.08 26.67
N GLY A 346 0.01 25.58 26.07
CA GLY A 346 -0.12 27.01 25.75
C GLY A 346 0.86 27.50 24.68
N ASP A 347 1.63 26.58 24.07
CA ASP A 347 2.70 26.87 23.11
C ASP A 347 2.17 27.53 21.82
N CYS A 348 0.88 27.35 21.53
CA CYS A 348 0.20 27.92 20.37
C CYS A 348 -0.71 29.05 20.88
N LEU A 349 -0.05 30.16 21.27
CA LEU A 349 -0.66 31.35 21.84
C LEU A 349 -1.77 31.90 20.91
N GLY A 350 -3.03 31.79 21.35
CA GLY A 350 -4.17 32.44 20.70
C GLY A 350 -5.16 31.52 19.99
N ASP A 351 -4.79 30.26 19.72
CA ASP A 351 -5.70 29.29 19.12
C ASP A 351 -6.50 28.55 20.19
N ARG A 352 -7.79 28.29 19.94
CA ARG A 352 -8.61 27.60 20.93
C ARG A 352 -8.06 26.18 21.14
N PRO A 353 -8.02 25.69 22.39
CA PRO A 353 -7.52 24.37 22.70
C PRO A 353 -8.45 23.29 22.13
N GLY A 354 -8.09 22.72 20.99
CA GLY A 354 -8.75 21.55 20.40
C GLY A 354 -7.87 20.94 19.32
N ALA A 355 -8.15 19.69 18.94
CA ALA A 355 -7.93 19.30 17.55
C ALA A 355 -8.84 20.23 16.76
N ASP A 356 -8.34 21.42 16.43
CA ASP A 356 -8.98 22.30 15.46
C ASP A 356 -8.85 21.53 14.15
N CYS A 357 -9.77 20.56 13.96
CA CYS A 357 -10.35 20.29 12.66
C CYS A 357 -10.44 21.66 12.02
N LEU A 358 -9.84 21.79 10.85
CA LEU A 358 -9.78 22.97 10.00
C LEU A 358 -11.20 23.47 9.65
N ARG A 359 -12.00 23.78 10.67
CA ARG A 359 -13.29 24.44 10.62
C ARG A 359 -12.92 25.77 10.00
N LEU A 360 -13.22 25.90 8.72
CA LEU A 360 -12.96 27.07 7.89
C LEU A 360 -11.59 27.15 7.21
N ALA A 361 -10.74 26.11 7.15
CA ALA A 361 -9.61 26.22 6.22
C ALA A 361 -10.15 26.30 4.80
N PRO A 362 -9.90 27.40 4.07
CA PRO A 362 -10.41 27.57 2.72
C PRO A 362 -9.74 26.53 1.82
N GLY A 363 -10.46 25.47 1.50
CA GLY A 363 -9.96 24.36 0.68
C GLY A 363 -10.87 23.13 0.65
N GLY A 364 -12.12 23.26 1.08
CA GLY A 364 -13.10 22.18 1.18
C GLY A 364 -13.77 21.84 -0.17
N GLY A 365 -12.97 21.65 -1.21
CA GLY A 365 -13.44 20.99 -2.41
C GLY A 365 -13.59 19.49 -2.13
N VAL A 366 -14.83 18.96 -2.18
CA VAL A 366 -15.04 17.51 -2.17
C VAL A 366 -14.66 17.01 -3.56
N ASN A 367 -13.51 16.35 -3.64
CA ASN A 367 -13.08 15.64 -4.82
C ASN A 367 -13.43 14.16 -4.62
N THR A 368 -13.94 13.51 -5.66
CA THR A 368 -14.22 12.07 -5.64
C THR A 368 -13.07 11.31 -6.27
N LEU A 369 -12.77 10.16 -5.68
CA LEU A 369 -11.85 9.16 -6.22
C LEU A 369 -12.70 8.04 -6.79
N ASP A 370 -12.27 7.47 -7.91
CA ASP A 370 -12.99 6.41 -8.59
C ASP A 370 -12.05 5.41 -9.26
N ASN A 371 -12.58 4.29 -9.74
CA ASN A 371 -11.86 3.27 -10.50
C ASN A 371 -10.53 2.87 -9.82
N ILE A 372 -10.61 2.58 -8.52
CA ILE A 372 -9.43 2.35 -7.70
C ILE A 372 -9.02 0.89 -7.82
N VAL A 373 -7.84 0.64 -8.38
CA VAL A 373 -7.31 -0.71 -8.52
C VAL A 373 -5.84 -0.76 -8.14
N VAL A 374 -5.48 -1.78 -7.36
CA VAL A 374 -4.10 -2.12 -7.00
C VAL A 374 -3.81 -3.53 -7.48
N TYR A 375 -2.75 -3.72 -8.26
CA TYR A 375 -2.38 -5.01 -8.83
C TYR A 375 -0.87 -5.12 -9.07
N GLY A 376 -0.39 -6.33 -9.39
CA GLY A 376 1.04 -6.60 -9.55
C GLY A 376 1.75 -6.66 -8.20
N GLY A 377 3.03 -6.28 -8.16
CA GLY A 377 3.85 -6.34 -6.95
C GLY A 377 4.29 -7.76 -6.56
N GLN A 378 5.02 -7.82 -5.46
CA GLN A 378 5.48 -9.04 -4.82
C GLN A 378 4.92 -9.08 -3.39
N GLY A 379 4.30 -10.21 -3.03
CA GLY A 379 3.85 -10.45 -1.66
C GLY A 379 5.01 -10.35 -0.68
N GLU A 380 4.77 -9.68 0.44
CA GLU A 380 5.70 -9.55 1.55
C GLU A 380 5.14 -10.26 2.78
N ALA A 381 5.86 -11.32 3.17
CA ALA A 381 5.59 -12.14 4.33
C ALA A 381 6.48 -11.70 5.49
N ALA A 382 6.19 -12.18 6.71
CA ALA A 382 7.14 -12.03 7.80
C ALA A 382 8.50 -12.63 7.39
N GLN A 383 9.59 -12.05 7.87
CA GLN A 383 10.92 -12.64 7.67
C GLN A 383 10.90 -14.09 8.14
N GLY A 384 11.50 -14.98 7.36
CA GLY A 384 11.63 -16.40 7.67
C GLY A 384 13.08 -16.82 7.57
N ALA A 385 13.38 -18.04 8.01
CA ALA A 385 14.63 -18.69 7.67
C ALA A 385 14.82 -18.71 6.14
N CYS A 386 16.05 -18.53 5.70
CA CYS A 386 16.46 -18.58 4.32
C CYS A 386 17.62 -19.56 4.24
N CYS A 387 17.36 -20.70 3.61
CA CYS A 387 18.29 -21.81 3.52
C CYS A 387 19.08 -21.72 2.23
N TYR A 388 20.39 -21.55 2.35
CA TYR A 388 21.27 -21.53 1.19
C TYR A 388 21.73 -22.94 0.83
N PRO A 389 22.16 -23.17 -0.43
CA PRO A 389 22.69 -24.46 -0.83
C PRO A 389 23.74 -24.98 0.13
N ASN A 390 24.64 -24.12 0.62
CA ASN A 390 25.73 -24.39 1.57
C ASN A 390 25.30 -24.68 3.04
N THR A 391 24.07 -25.12 3.27
CA THR A 391 23.39 -25.34 4.58
C THR A 391 23.35 -24.14 5.52
N SER A 392 23.97 -23.01 5.15
CA SER A 392 23.88 -21.80 5.95
C SER A 392 22.45 -21.28 5.95
N CYS A 393 22.07 -20.70 7.08
CA CYS A 393 20.77 -20.10 7.27
C CYS A 393 20.90 -18.64 7.66
N ASP A 394 20.06 -17.80 7.08
CA ASP A 394 19.86 -16.41 7.50
C ASP A 394 18.37 -16.09 7.66
N VAL A 395 18.00 -15.06 8.42
CA VAL A 395 16.60 -14.63 8.54
C VAL A 395 16.35 -13.46 7.60
N ARG A 396 15.55 -13.67 6.55
CA ARG A 396 15.31 -12.69 5.49
C ARG A 396 13.86 -12.66 5.04
N LEU A 397 13.49 -11.63 4.29
CA LEU A 397 12.23 -11.63 3.56
C LEU A 397 12.30 -12.72 2.48
N GLN A 398 11.18 -13.41 2.23
CA GLN A 398 11.16 -14.52 1.28
C GLN A 398 11.65 -14.11 -0.12
N GLY A 399 11.31 -12.90 -0.56
CA GLY A 399 11.79 -12.36 -1.84
C GLY A 399 13.30 -12.15 -1.92
N ASP A 400 13.90 -11.64 -0.85
CA ASP A 400 15.36 -11.45 -0.75
C ASP A 400 16.06 -12.82 -0.71
N CYS A 401 15.45 -13.79 -0.03
CA CYS A 401 15.98 -15.16 0.05
C CYS A 401 16.14 -15.78 -1.34
N THR A 402 15.05 -15.79 -2.12
CA THR A 402 15.06 -16.35 -3.48
C THR A 402 16.03 -15.60 -4.39
N THR A 403 16.13 -14.28 -4.27
CA THR A 403 17.06 -13.45 -5.08
C THR A 403 18.53 -13.79 -4.81
N LEU A 404 18.86 -14.19 -3.58
CA LEU A 404 20.20 -14.61 -3.17
C LEU A 404 20.47 -16.10 -3.41
N GLY A 405 19.56 -16.81 -4.10
CA GLY A 405 19.70 -18.25 -4.39
C GLY A 405 19.40 -19.16 -3.21
N GLY A 406 18.75 -18.65 -2.15
CA GLY A 406 18.26 -19.45 -1.04
C GLY A 406 16.83 -19.95 -1.26
N VAL A 407 16.45 -20.94 -0.45
CA VAL A 407 15.08 -21.47 -0.34
C VAL A 407 14.44 -20.87 0.92
N PRO A 408 13.36 -20.09 0.79
CA PRO A 408 12.71 -19.51 1.96
C PRO A 408 11.95 -20.58 2.75
N GLY A 409 12.15 -20.59 4.07
CA GLY A 409 11.32 -21.32 5.02
C GLY A 409 9.97 -20.64 5.26
N GLU A 410 9.21 -21.19 6.22
CA GLU A 410 7.90 -20.63 6.59
C GLU A 410 8.03 -19.17 7.08
N PRO A 411 7.06 -18.29 6.77
CA PRO A 411 7.07 -16.93 7.31
C PRO A 411 7.14 -16.90 8.84
N GLY A 412 8.02 -16.08 9.41
CA GLY A 412 8.24 -16.01 10.86
C GLY A 412 9.10 -17.14 11.42
N SER A 413 9.52 -18.11 10.60
CA SER A 413 10.50 -19.10 11.00
C SER A 413 11.86 -18.47 11.27
N THR A 414 12.68 -19.15 12.07
CA THR A 414 14.05 -18.72 12.39
C THR A 414 15.00 -19.84 12.04
N CYS A 415 16.27 -19.50 11.81
CA CYS A 415 17.30 -20.50 11.61
C CYS A 415 17.49 -21.47 12.79
N ALA A 416 16.99 -21.11 13.97
CA ALA A 416 17.00 -22.00 15.13
C ALA A 416 15.93 -23.08 15.08
N ASN A 417 14.91 -22.94 14.22
CA ASN A 417 13.74 -23.83 14.13
C ASN A 417 13.50 -24.36 12.70
N THR A 418 14.35 -24.02 11.74
CA THR A 418 14.23 -24.46 10.34
C THR A 418 15.50 -25.19 9.93
N ALA A 419 15.34 -26.45 9.54
CA ALA A 419 16.42 -27.27 9.04
C ALA A 419 16.74 -26.84 7.59
N CYS A 420 17.93 -26.33 7.37
CA CYS A 420 18.41 -25.94 6.04
C CYS A 420 19.17 -27.09 5.41
N CYS A 421 18.41 -28.01 4.84
CA CYS A 421 18.95 -29.23 4.27
C CYS A 421 19.60 -28.97 2.91
N PRO A 422 20.73 -29.65 2.62
CA PRO A 422 21.32 -29.60 1.29
C PRO A 422 20.36 -30.20 0.24
N PRO A 423 20.46 -29.81 -1.04
CA PRO A 423 19.61 -30.34 -2.12
C PRO A 423 19.67 -31.87 -2.25
N LEU A 424 20.84 -32.44 -1.95
CA LEU A 424 21.04 -33.87 -1.68
C LEU A 424 21.14 -33.99 -0.16
N LEU A 425 20.08 -34.48 0.49
CA LEU A 425 19.94 -34.45 1.96
C LEU A 425 21.14 -35.03 2.72
N ILE A 426 21.87 -35.93 2.07
CA ILE A 426 22.94 -36.75 2.63
C ILE A 426 24.35 -36.30 2.23
N ASP A 427 24.49 -35.40 1.26
CA ASP A 427 25.76 -34.78 0.84
C ASP A 427 25.95 -33.50 1.68
N HIS A 428 26.56 -33.65 2.84
CA HIS A 428 26.62 -32.61 3.87
C HIS A 428 27.67 -31.54 3.55
N ASP A 429 28.82 -31.94 3.02
CA ASP A 429 29.93 -31.03 2.72
C ASP A 429 29.88 -30.44 1.29
N MET A 430 28.97 -30.96 0.46
CA MET A 430 28.57 -30.45 -0.86
C MET A 430 29.64 -30.55 -1.93
N ASP A 431 30.44 -31.60 -1.85
CA ASP A 431 31.39 -31.94 -2.88
C ASP A 431 30.79 -32.79 -4.02
N GLN A 432 29.49 -33.11 -3.93
CA GLN A 432 28.67 -33.84 -4.90
C GLN A 432 28.84 -35.36 -4.89
N ASP A 433 29.45 -35.93 -3.84
CA ASP A 433 29.39 -37.36 -3.57
C ASP A 433 28.68 -37.67 -2.25
N ILE A 434 28.55 -38.97 -1.93
CA ILE A 434 27.99 -39.43 -0.64
C ILE A 434 28.96 -40.46 -0.11
N ASP A 435 29.69 -40.09 0.94
CA ASP A 435 30.84 -40.85 1.41
C ASP A 435 30.98 -40.94 2.95
N VAL A 436 32.19 -41.24 3.43
CA VAL A 436 32.47 -41.41 4.86
C VAL A 436 32.56 -40.09 5.62
N GLU A 437 32.86 -38.99 4.95
CA GLU A 437 32.94 -37.65 5.54
C GLU A 437 31.52 -37.15 5.84
N ASP A 438 30.58 -37.36 4.92
CA ASP A 438 29.14 -37.17 5.13
C ASP A 438 28.60 -38.03 6.27
N PHE A 439 28.99 -39.29 6.30
CA PHE A 439 28.57 -40.21 7.36
C PHE A 439 29.09 -39.74 8.73
N GLY A 440 30.25 -39.10 8.76
CA GLY A 440 30.81 -38.49 9.97
C GLY A 440 29.88 -37.44 10.57
N TRP A 441 29.26 -36.60 9.74
CA TRP A 441 28.21 -35.67 10.19
C TRP A 441 26.92 -36.42 10.57
N PHE A 442 26.44 -37.33 9.72
CA PHE A 442 25.22 -38.11 9.95
C PHE A 442 25.24 -38.84 11.30
N GLN A 443 26.38 -39.41 11.67
CA GLN A 443 26.58 -40.08 12.97
C GLN A 443 26.34 -39.17 14.17
N THR A 444 26.60 -37.86 14.05
CA THR A 444 26.34 -36.91 15.14
C THR A 444 24.86 -36.67 15.36
N CYS A 445 24.03 -37.03 14.37
CA CYS A 445 22.59 -36.84 14.39
C CYS A 445 21.81 -38.06 14.89
N LEU A 446 22.44 -39.24 14.93
CA LEU A 446 21.85 -40.47 15.49
C LEU A 446 21.30 -40.24 16.90
N SER A 447 19.98 -40.20 17.00
CA SER A 447 19.24 -40.00 18.25
C SER A 447 18.65 -41.31 18.77
N GLY A 448 18.36 -42.25 17.85
CA GLY A 448 17.72 -43.53 18.11
C GLY A 448 16.20 -43.47 18.08
N ALA A 449 15.58 -44.64 17.90
CA ALA A 449 14.13 -44.80 17.75
C ALA A 449 13.32 -44.04 18.82
N TYR A 450 12.35 -43.27 18.34
CA TYR A 450 11.44 -42.40 19.06
C TYR A 450 12.11 -41.26 19.84
N VAL A 451 13.35 -40.91 19.50
CA VAL A 451 14.08 -39.78 20.09
C VAL A 451 14.26 -38.72 19.03
N ALA A 452 13.57 -37.60 19.18
CA ALA A 452 13.70 -36.48 18.25
C ALA A 452 15.17 -36.05 18.09
N PRO A 453 15.59 -35.61 16.88
CA PRO A 453 16.98 -35.25 16.62
C PRO A 453 17.46 -34.14 17.57
N PRO A 454 18.73 -34.19 18.02
CA PRO A 454 19.22 -33.32 19.09
C PRO A 454 19.34 -31.84 18.67
N THR A 455 19.37 -31.57 17.36
CA THR A 455 19.53 -30.22 16.81
C THR A 455 18.72 -30.06 15.52
N VAL A 456 18.40 -28.82 15.16
CA VAL A 456 17.66 -28.50 13.93
C VAL A 456 18.33 -28.98 12.64
N PRO A 457 19.67 -28.86 12.46
CA PRO A 457 20.34 -29.47 11.31
C PRO A 457 20.15 -30.99 11.21
N CYS A 458 20.00 -31.69 12.34
CA CYS A 458 19.84 -33.13 12.34
C CYS A 458 18.48 -33.61 11.85
N TYR A 459 17.48 -32.74 11.71
CA TYR A 459 16.25 -33.11 11.00
C TYR A 459 16.48 -33.36 9.51
N CYS A 460 17.62 -32.95 8.95
CA CYS A 460 17.99 -33.33 7.58
C CYS A 460 18.52 -34.76 7.46
N ALA A 461 18.88 -35.39 8.59
CA ALA A 461 19.35 -36.78 8.65
C ALA A 461 18.21 -37.79 8.89
N ASP A 462 16.98 -37.30 9.12
CA ASP A 462 15.74 -38.10 9.18
C ASP A 462 15.31 -38.35 7.72
N LEU A 463 15.87 -39.40 7.14
CA LEU A 463 15.76 -39.75 5.73
C LEU A 463 14.46 -40.52 5.43
N ASP A 464 13.89 -41.21 6.42
CA ASP A 464 12.62 -41.92 6.28
C ASP A 464 11.38 -41.08 6.70
N HIS A 465 11.61 -39.90 7.27
CA HIS A 465 10.63 -38.90 7.71
C HIS A 465 9.72 -39.38 8.85
N ASP A 466 10.22 -40.21 9.76
CA ASP A 466 9.46 -40.70 10.92
C ASP A 466 9.60 -39.83 12.18
N GLY A 467 10.48 -38.84 12.15
CA GLY A 467 10.68 -37.85 13.22
C GLY A 467 11.85 -38.15 14.16
N ASP A 468 12.65 -39.17 13.88
CA ASP A 468 13.93 -39.42 14.54
C ASP A 468 15.08 -39.75 13.56
N VAL A 469 16.27 -40.05 14.06
CA VAL A 469 17.43 -40.42 13.23
C VAL A 469 17.99 -41.71 13.81
N ASP A 470 17.68 -42.83 13.19
CA ASP A 470 17.94 -44.15 13.72
C ASP A 470 18.39 -45.19 12.68
N THR A 471 17.99 -46.46 12.80
CA THR A 471 18.51 -47.55 11.96
C THR A 471 17.95 -47.51 10.54
N PRO A 472 16.62 -47.37 10.33
CA PRO A 472 16.03 -47.01 9.05
C PRO A 472 16.79 -45.93 8.26
N ASP A 473 17.15 -44.81 8.88
CA ASP A 473 17.88 -43.74 8.19
C ASP A 473 19.29 -44.17 7.78
N VAL A 474 20.00 -44.91 8.65
CA VAL A 474 21.32 -45.47 8.32
C VAL A 474 21.22 -46.42 7.12
N GLU A 475 20.17 -47.23 7.04
CA GLU A 475 19.96 -48.14 5.90
C GLU A 475 19.82 -47.35 4.60
N ILE A 476 19.02 -46.28 4.58
CA ILE A 476 18.88 -45.38 3.43
C ILE A 476 20.21 -44.70 3.10
N PHE A 477 20.95 -44.17 4.09
CA PHE A 477 22.27 -43.57 3.90
C PHE A 477 23.23 -44.54 3.19
N VAL A 478 23.32 -45.78 3.70
CA VAL A 478 24.25 -46.79 3.18
C VAL A 478 23.87 -47.23 1.76
N GLU A 479 22.58 -47.27 1.42
CA GLU A 479 22.13 -47.50 0.05
C GLU A 479 22.58 -46.39 -0.93
N CYS A 480 22.77 -45.17 -0.41
CA CYS A 480 23.20 -44.01 -1.19
C CYS A 480 24.69 -43.78 -1.28
N MET A 481 25.44 -44.36 -0.36
CA MET A 481 26.88 -44.18 -0.27
C MET A 481 27.59 -44.88 -1.43
N LEU A 482 28.18 -44.09 -2.33
CA LEU A 482 28.98 -44.61 -3.46
C LEU A 482 30.49 -44.47 -3.23
N GLY A 483 30.87 -43.63 -2.27
CA GLY A 483 32.26 -43.36 -1.88
C GLY A 483 32.82 -42.07 -2.48
N PRO A 484 34.03 -41.67 -2.04
CA PRO A 484 34.63 -40.40 -2.43
C PRO A 484 34.89 -40.33 -3.93
N GLU A 485 34.74 -39.14 -4.48
CA GLU A 485 34.85 -38.78 -5.89
C GLU A 485 33.87 -39.53 -6.81
N VAL A 486 32.83 -40.19 -6.26
CA VAL A 486 31.77 -40.85 -7.04
C VAL A 486 30.49 -40.05 -6.97
N PRO A 487 30.09 -39.36 -8.05
CA PRO A 487 28.92 -38.48 -8.03
C PRO A 487 27.68 -39.18 -7.48
N ALA A 488 27.05 -38.55 -6.48
CA ALA A 488 25.85 -39.05 -5.83
C ALA A 488 24.76 -39.37 -6.85
N ASN A 489 24.02 -40.46 -6.64
CA ASN A 489 22.84 -40.72 -7.46
C ASN A 489 21.73 -39.73 -7.06
N PRO A 490 21.29 -38.83 -7.96
CA PRO A 490 20.28 -37.81 -7.63
C PRO A 490 18.90 -38.41 -7.31
N ASN A 491 18.69 -39.71 -7.55
CA ASN A 491 17.46 -40.43 -7.23
C ASN A 491 17.59 -41.29 -5.97
N CYS A 492 18.63 -41.12 -5.16
CA CYS A 492 18.84 -42.05 -4.05
C CYS A 492 17.79 -41.95 -2.92
N LEU A 493 16.98 -40.90 -2.93
CA LEU A 493 15.92 -40.66 -1.94
C LEU A 493 14.52 -40.54 -2.58
N ASN A 494 14.36 -41.01 -3.82
CA ASN A 494 13.11 -40.87 -4.60
C ASN A 494 12.20 -42.10 -4.55
#